data_AF-A0AAD1MA16-F1
#
_entry.id   AF-A0AAD1MA16-F1
#
_cell.length_a   1.000
_cell.length_b   1.000
_cell.length_c   1.000
_cell.angle_alpha   90.00
_cell.angle_beta   90.00
_cell.angle_gamma   90.00
#
_symmetry.space_group_name_H-M   'P 1'
#
loop_
_entity.id
_entity.type
_entity.pdbx_description
1 polymer ?
#
loop_
_entity_poly.entity_id
_entity_poly.type
_entity_poly.pdbx_seq_one_letter_code
_entity_poly.pdbx_strand_id
1 'polypeptide(L)' 'MDIAFPAHRVAIEIDGWAFHSDQAAFQNDRARQNRLALQGWQVLRFTWLDLTQYPDQVLAQVRAAISAR' A
#
# COMPACT_ATOMS: atom_id res chain seq x y z
N MET A 1 -7.02 -1.37 0.88
CA MET A 1 -6.07 -2.18 1.67
C MET A 1 -6.40 -3.61 1.42
N ASP A 2 -5.39 -4.35 0.99
CA ASP A 2 -5.53 -5.78 0.70
C ASP A 2 -4.91 -6.59 1.84
N ILE A 3 -3.83 -6.08 2.44
CA ILE A 3 -3.13 -6.70 3.56
C ILE A 3 -2.79 -5.62 4.61
N ALA A 4 -2.88 -5.97 5.89
CA ALA A 4 -2.48 -5.08 6.99
C ALA A 4 -1.71 -5.84 8.07
N PHE A 5 -0.72 -5.17 8.65
CA PHE A 5 0.03 -5.58 9.85
C PHE A 5 -0.27 -4.59 10.98
N PRO A 6 -1.36 -4.78 11.76
CA PRO A 6 -1.81 -3.78 12.73
C PRO A 6 -0.80 -3.47 13.84
N ALA A 7 -0.06 -4.48 14.31
CA ALA A 7 0.96 -4.31 15.34
C ALA A 7 2.07 -3.32 14.92
N HIS A 8 2.37 -3.27 13.62
CA HIS A 8 3.41 -2.41 13.05
C HIS A 8 2.82 -1.19 12.32
N ARG A 9 1.48 -1.04 12.31
CA ARG A 9 0.75 -0.02 11.53
C ARG A 9 1.23 0.08 10.07
N VAL A 10 1.43 -1.07 9.42
CA VAL A 10 1.75 -1.15 7.99
C VAL A 10 0.54 -1.68 7.22
N ALA A 11 0.17 -1.01 6.13
CA ALA A 11 -0.84 -1.47 5.19
C ALA A 11 -0.22 -1.64 3.80
N ILE A 12 -0.67 -2.65 3.06
CA ILE A 12 -0.26 -2.91 1.69
C ILE A 12 -1.48 -2.83 0.77
N GLU A 13 -1.31 -2.17 -0.36
CA GLU A 13 -2.29 -2.09 -1.44
C GLU A 13 -1.66 -2.58 -2.74
N ILE A 14 -2.42 -3.35 -3.51
CA ILE A 14 -2.01 -3.91 -4.79
C ILE A 14 -2.84 -3.23 -5.88
N ASP A 15 -2.21 -2.29 -6.60
CA ASP A 15 -2.87 -1.51 -7.63
C ASP A 15 -2.78 -2.23 -8.99
N GLY A 16 -3.95 -2.48 -9.59
CA GLY A 16 -4.06 -2.91 -10.99
C GLY A 16 -4.22 -1.70 -11.91
N TRP A 17 -3.49 -1.68 -13.04
CA TRP A 17 -3.53 -0.57 -14.00
C TRP A 17 -4.93 -0.32 -14.62
N ALA A 18 -5.83 -1.31 -14.56
CA ALA A 18 -7.12 -1.31 -15.24
C ALA A 18 -8.27 -0.58 -14.51
N PHE A 19 -8.12 -0.15 -13.24
CA PHE A 19 -9.25 0.29 -12.40
C PHE A 19 -9.23 1.75 -11.94
N HIS A 20 -8.37 2.61 -12.48
CA HIS A 20 -8.21 3.99 -11.99
C HIS A 20 -8.67 5.09 -12.95
N SER A 21 -9.85 4.93 -13.55
CA SER A 21 -10.45 5.93 -14.45
C SER A 21 -11.64 6.71 -13.86
N ASP A 22 -12.05 6.45 -12.61
CA ASP A 22 -13.07 7.25 -11.91
C ASP A 22 -12.43 8.32 -11.00
N GLN A 23 -12.72 9.59 -11.30
CA GLN A 23 -12.24 10.76 -10.55
C GLN A 23 -12.73 10.74 -9.09
N ALA A 24 -13.95 10.26 -8.82
CA ALA A 24 -14.49 10.19 -7.47
C ALA A 24 -13.76 9.13 -6.64
N ALA A 25 -13.51 7.96 -7.23
CA ALA A 25 -12.69 6.92 -6.63
C ALA A 25 -11.27 7.43 -6.31
N PHE A 26 -10.64 8.15 -7.24
CA PHE A 26 -9.31 8.74 -7.02
C PHE A 26 -9.28 9.70 -5.82
N GLN A 27 -10.25 10.61 -5.71
CA GLN A 27 -10.33 11.55 -4.58
C GLN A 27 -10.56 10.84 -3.25
N ASN A 28 -11.46 9.85 -3.23
CA ASN A 28 -11.72 9.04 -2.04
C ASN A 28 -10.48 8.25 -1.59
N ASP A 29 -9.70 7.73 -2.54
CA ASP A 29 -8.48 6.98 -2.24
C ASP A 29 -7.42 7.89 -1.60
N ARG A 30 -7.25 9.12 -2.10
CA ARG A 30 -6.39 10.14 -1.49
C ARG A 30 -6.84 10.53 -0.08
N ALA A 31 -8.14 10.78 0.10
CA ALA A 31 -8.70 11.12 1.41
C ALA A 31 -8.49 9.99 2.43
N ARG A 32 -8.65 8.72 2.00
CA ARG A 32 -8.39 7.55 2.84
C ARG A 32 -6.91 7.42 3.19
N GLN A 33 -6.01 7.63 2.22
CA GLN A 33 -4.57 7.57 2.43
C GLN A 33 -4.10 8.62 3.45
N ASN A 34 -4.62 9.85 3.37
CA ASN A 34 -4.33 10.90 4.35
C ASN A 34 -4.79 10.52 5.76
N ARG A 35 -5.97 9.93 5.91
CA ARG A 35 -6.45 9.48 7.23
C ARG A 35 -5.54 8.40 7.82
N LEU A 36 -5.10 7.44 7.01
CA LEU A 36 -4.15 6.42 7.44
C LEU A 36 -2.83 7.05 7.88
N ALA A 37 -2.29 7.99 7.10
CA ALA A 37 -1.06 8.70 7.45
C ALA A 37 -1.18 9.47 8.77
N LEU A 38 -2.30 10.20 8.99
CA LEU A 38 -2.56 10.92 10.25
C LEU A 38 -2.72 9.98 11.45
N GLN A 39 -3.17 8.75 11.23
CA GLN A 39 -3.21 7.69 12.25
C GLN A 39 -1.85 6.99 12.42
N GLY A 40 -0.81 7.49 11.75
CA GLY A 40 0.53 6.96 11.79
C GLY A 40 0.66 5.63 11.06
N TRP A 41 -0.17 5.31 10.07
CA TRP A 41 0.05 4.13 9.23
C TRP A 41 1.06 4.42 8.12
N GLN A 42 1.93 3.46 7.85
CA GLN A 42 2.73 3.43 6.63
C GLN A 42 1.99 2.59 5.59
N VAL A 43 1.74 3.17 4.42
CA VAL A 43 1.07 2.48 3.32
C VAL A 43 2.09 2.19 2.22
N LEU A 44 2.31 0.91 1.90
CA LEU A 44 3.09 0.48 0.75
C LEU A 44 2.13 0.12 -0.39
N ARG A 45 2.44 0.55 -1.61
CA ARG A 45 1.64 0.26 -2.80
C ARG A 45 2.51 -0.48 -3.80
N PHE A 46 2.01 -1.58 -4.32
CA PHE A 46 2.68 -2.41 -5.32
C PHE A 46 1.74 -2.65 -6.49
N THR A 47 2.29 -2.80 -7.68
CA THR A 47 1.54 -3.22 -8.86
C THR A 47 1.61 -4.74 -9.02
N TRP A 48 0.75 -5.28 -9.88
CA TRP A 48 0.87 -6.68 -10.30
C TRP A 48 2.26 -7.01 -10.91
N LEU A 49 2.87 -6.05 -11.61
CA LEU A 49 4.20 -6.21 -12.17
C LEU A 49 5.26 -6.32 -11.07
N ASP A 50 5.16 -5.52 -10.00
CA ASP A 50 6.08 -5.61 -8.86
C ASP A 50 6.02 -7.00 -8.21
N LEU A 51 4.81 -7.53 -8.02
CA LEU A 51 4.62 -8.85 -7.40
C LEU A 51 5.15 -9.99 -8.28
N THR A 52 5.05 -9.88 -9.60
CA THR A 52 5.40 -10.96 -10.53
C THR A 52 6.81 -10.90 -11.08
N GLN A 53 7.35 -9.69 -11.26
CA GLN A 53 8.69 -9.49 -11.82
C GLN A 53 9.74 -9.21 -10.74
N TYR A 54 9.33 -8.59 -9.62
CA TYR A 54 10.24 -8.14 -8.57
C TYR A 54 9.82 -8.57 -7.15
N PRO A 55 9.42 -9.84 -6.93
CA PRO A 55 8.90 -10.28 -5.62
C PRO A 55 9.90 -10.08 -4.48
N ASP A 56 11.20 -10.25 -4.73
CA ASP A 56 12.23 -10.07 -3.71
C ASP A 56 12.34 -8.60 -3.25
N GLN A 57 12.13 -7.64 -4.15
CA GLN A 57 12.14 -6.22 -3.82
C GLN A 57 10.91 -5.85 -2.99
N VAL A 58 9.75 -6.40 -3.33
CA VAL A 58 8.51 -6.26 -2.55
C VAL A 58 8.74 -6.78 -1.13
N LEU A 59 9.26 -8.00 -1.00
CA LEU A 59 9.54 -8.60 0.30
C LEU A 59 10.54 -7.79 1.11
N ALA A 60 11.60 -7.27 0.49
CA ALA A 60 12.58 -6.42 1.15
C ALA A 60 11.95 -5.14 1.72
N GLN A 61 11.11 -4.46 0.93
CA GLN A 61 10.39 -3.26 1.37
C GLN A 61 9.40 -3.56 2.50
N VAL A 62 8.64 -4.65 2.40
CA VAL A 62 7.71 -5.07 3.46
C VAL A 62 8.46 -5.38 4.75
N ARG A 63 9.57 -6.11 4.69
CA ARG A 63 10.42 -6.39 5.86
C ARG A 63 10.96 -5.11 6.47
N ALA A 64 11.49 -4.21 5.66
CA ALA A 64 12.00 -2.93 6.15
C ALA A 64 10.92 -2.11 6.86
N ALA A 65 9.71 -2.05 6.31
CA ALA A 65 8.60 -1.31 6.90
C ALA A 65 8.13 -1.90 8.24
N ILE A 66 8.12 -3.24 8.35
CA ILE A 66 7.71 -3.93 9.58
C ILE A 66 8.81 -3.82 10.65
N SER A 67 10.08 -3.90 10.29
CA SER A 67 11.20 -3.84 11.26
C SER A 67 11.53 -2.43 11.76
N ALA A 68 11.10 -1.38 11.07
CA ALA A 68 11.33 0.01 11.48
C ALA A 68 10.38 0.50 12.58
N ARG A 69 9.48 -0.36 13.08
CA ARG A 69 8.45 -0.06 14.08
C ARG A 69 8.36 -1.12 15.16
#